data_AF-A0A2E2WA14-F1
#
_entry.id   AF-A0A2E2WA14-F1
#
_cell.length_a   1.000
_cell.length_b   1.000
_cell.length_c   1.000
_cell.angle_alpha   90.00
_cell.angle_beta   90.00
_cell.angle_gamma   90.00
#
_symmetry.space_group_name_H-M   'P 1'
#
loop_
_entity.id
_entity.type
_entity.pdbx_description
1 polymer ?
#
loop_
_entity_poly.entity_id
_entity_poly.type
_entity_poly.pdbx_seq_one_letter_code
_entity_poly.pdbx_strand_id
1 'polypeptide(L)'
;MIRNYYTEAYKGGVIPVVSNTQLVDGTVKVAYSTTSSDNVAMTTSTALVLGTANFDIKVGMIVSGTGVPAITESGYPVIILRSSGDGKNFTLSAPVSVGLNAALTYSVLNQSSWKEYNLFIGESPIQQNNFGSITSATANAASAAQKTVTWKISNPYVKAGMTAFDDGVSLGLVDSINSSTSLELVTNVPGGGIADASVLTFSYTVLPSVTVTTIDNKQLTFTNPAQGFVLPVSVVQVNSVAGGVSGLLALD
;
A
#
# COMPACT_ATOMS: atom_id res chain seq x y z
N MET A 1 40.40 -15.28 11.43
CA MET A 1 39.57 -14.94 10.25
C MET A 1 38.12 -14.92 10.69
N ILE A 2 37.49 -13.75 10.75
CA ILE A 2 36.05 -13.65 10.94
C ILE A 2 35.42 -14.03 9.59
N ARG A 3 34.66 -15.14 9.55
CA ARG A 3 33.84 -15.45 8.38
C ARG A 3 32.63 -14.54 8.45
N ASN A 4 32.54 -13.59 7.52
CA ASN A 4 31.38 -12.72 7.41
C ASN A 4 30.27 -13.51 6.71
N TYR A 5 29.50 -14.28 7.49
CA TYR A 5 28.42 -15.17 7.01
C TYR A 5 27.25 -14.42 6.32
N TYR A 6 27.27 -13.09 6.30
CA TYR A 6 26.21 -12.26 5.74
C TYR A 6 26.33 -12.02 4.23
N THR A 7 27.36 -12.48 3.53
CA THR A 7 27.57 -12.07 2.11
C THR A 7 26.90 -12.97 1.05
N GLU A 8 26.45 -14.17 1.41
CA GLU A 8 25.77 -15.07 0.46
C GLU A 8 24.25 -14.78 0.35
N ALA A 9 23.63 -14.20 1.39
CA ALA A 9 22.18 -13.92 1.44
C ALA A 9 21.73 -12.68 0.63
N TYR A 10 22.65 -11.85 0.15
CA TYR A 10 22.31 -10.62 -0.60
C TYR A 10 22.66 -10.69 -2.10
N LYS A 11 22.96 -11.88 -2.65
CA LYS A 11 23.33 -12.02 -4.07
C LYS A 11 22.15 -11.96 -5.04
N GLY A 12 20.92 -12.11 -4.55
CA GLY A 12 19.69 -12.06 -5.36
C GLY A 12 18.60 -11.26 -4.67
N GLY A 13 18.65 -9.93 -4.80
CA GLY A 13 17.59 -9.05 -4.35
C GLY A 13 16.66 -8.65 -5.50
N VAL A 14 15.35 -8.72 -5.28
CA VAL A 14 14.34 -8.24 -6.24
C VAL A 14 13.76 -6.93 -5.72
N ILE A 15 13.61 -5.94 -6.60
CA ILE A 15 12.88 -4.71 -6.25
C ILE A 15 11.39 -5.05 -6.31
N PRO A 16 10.68 -5.09 -5.17
CA PRO A 16 9.28 -5.49 -5.16
C PRO A 16 8.42 -4.43 -5.85
N VAL A 17 7.48 -4.89 -6.67
CA VAL A 17 6.42 -4.04 -7.19
C VAL A 17 5.33 -3.91 -6.13
N VAL A 18 4.92 -2.68 -5.82
CA VAL A 18 3.77 -2.44 -4.96
C VAL A 18 2.50 -2.84 -5.71
N SER A 19 1.85 -3.90 -5.29
CA SER A 19 0.72 -4.50 -6.00
C SER A 19 -0.21 -5.26 -5.06
N ASN A 20 -1.49 -5.30 -5.44
CA ASN A 20 -2.49 -6.16 -4.79
C ASN A 20 -2.76 -7.44 -5.60
N THR A 21 -2.22 -7.57 -6.81
CA THR A 21 -2.48 -8.70 -7.72
C THR A 21 -1.25 -9.56 -7.99
N GLN A 22 -0.05 -8.97 -7.89
CA GLN A 22 1.21 -9.66 -8.13
C GLN A 22 1.97 -9.87 -6.83
N LEU A 23 2.68 -11.00 -6.75
CA LEU A 23 3.65 -11.31 -5.71
C LEU A 23 4.97 -10.58 -5.99
N VAL A 24 5.90 -10.64 -5.03
CA VAL A 24 7.23 -10.02 -5.14
C VAL A 24 8.00 -10.49 -6.38
N ASP A 25 7.84 -11.75 -6.76
CA ASP A 25 8.49 -12.34 -7.95
C ASP A 25 7.78 -12.03 -9.28
N GLY A 26 6.71 -11.22 -9.24
CA GLY A 26 5.92 -10.83 -10.41
C GLY A 26 4.86 -11.85 -10.82
N THR A 27 4.78 -13.01 -10.17
CA THR A 27 3.70 -13.98 -10.43
C THR A 27 2.36 -13.48 -9.90
N VAL A 28 1.26 -13.97 -10.48
CA VAL A 28 -0.09 -13.55 -10.06
C VAL A 28 -0.50 -14.29 -8.80
N LYS A 29 -1.02 -13.54 -7.82
CA LYS A 29 -1.47 -14.06 -6.52
C LYS A 29 -2.68 -15.01 -6.64
N VAL A 30 -3.61 -14.67 -7.53
CA VAL A 30 -4.87 -15.38 -7.78
C VAL A 30 -4.71 -16.34 -8.96
N ALA A 31 -5.00 -17.63 -8.75
CA ALA A 31 -4.98 -18.65 -9.80
C ALA A 31 -6.25 -18.61 -10.66
N TYR A 32 -7.39 -18.39 -10.03
CA TYR A 32 -8.70 -18.40 -10.67
C TYR A 32 -9.63 -17.44 -9.95
N SER A 33 -10.48 -16.75 -10.70
CA SER A 33 -11.54 -15.92 -10.13
C SER A 33 -12.80 -15.92 -11.00
N THR A 34 -13.95 -15.81 -10.35
CA THR A 34 -15.25 -15.54 -10.98
C THR A 34 -15.99 -14.48 -10.18
N THR A 35 -17.02 -13.88 -10.75
CA THR A 35 -17.82 -12.82 -10.12
C THR A 35 -19.31 -13.13 -10.21
N SER A 36 -20.08 -12.65 -9.24
CA SER A 36 -21.54 -12.59 -9.33
C SER A 36 -22.06 -11.24 -8.86
N SER A 37 -23.24 -10.85 -9.33
CA SER A 37 -23.92 -9.61 -8.93
C SER A 37 -25.42 -9.83 -8.77
N ASP A 38 -25.80 -11.05 -8.41
CA ASP A 38 -27.18 -11.52 -8.32
C ASP A 38 -27.47 -12.13 -6.94
N ASN A 39 -26.65 -11.79 -5.94
CA ASN A 39 -26.88 -12.27 -4.59
C ASN A 39 -28.18 -11.66 -4.02
N VAL A 40 -28.91 -12.47 -3.28
CA VAL A 40 -30.01 -11.98 -2.45
C VAL A 40 -29.43 -11.12 -1.32
N ALA A 41 -30.18 -10.09 -0.90
CA ALA A 41 -29.80 -9.30 0.26
C ALA A 41 -29.69 -10.19 1.51
N MET A 42 -28.64 -9.98 2.29
CA MET A 42 -28.41 -10.68 3.54
C MET A 42 -27.90 -9.73 4.61
N THR A 43 -28.31 -9.96 5.85
CA THR A 43 -27.88 -9.17 7.00
C THR A 43 -27.31 -10.13 8.03
N THR A 44 -26.02 -9.98 8.32
CA THR A 44 -25.26 -10.77 9.30
C THR A 44 -25.52 -12.27 9.16
N SER A 45 -25.30 -12.81 7.95
CA SER A 45 -25.63 -14.19 7.60
C SER A 45 -24.42 -14.94 7.05
N THR A 46 -24.33 -16.24 7.33
CA THR A 46 -23.39 -17.16 6.66
C THR A 46 -24.00 -17.84 5.43
N ALA A 47 -25.30 -17.69 5.19
CA ALA A 47 -25.97 -18.25 4.03
C ALA A 47 -25.93 -17.23 2.88
N LEU A 48 -25.17 -17.56 1.84
CA LEU A 48 -25.14 -16.83 0.57
C LEU A 48 -26.05 -17.52 -0.43
N VAL A 49 -26.98 -16.75 -0.98
CA VAL A 49 -27.94 -17.22 -2.00
C VAL A 49 -27.81 -16.34 -3.24
N LEU A 50 -27.65 -16.97 -4.40
CA LEU A 50 -27.68 -16.32 -5.71
C LEU A 50 -29.04 -16.51 -6.39
N GLY A 51 -29.50 -15.51 -7.13
CA GLY A 51 -30.72 -15.60 -7.94
C GLY A 51 -30.58 -16.59 -9.09
N THR A 52 -29.40 -16.63 -9.71
CA THR A 52 -29.03 -17.50 -10.83
C THR A 52 -27.94 -18.48 -10.40
N ALA A 53 -27.95 -19.68 -10.98
CA ALA A 53 -26.93 -20.66 -10.67
C ALA A 53 -25.58 -20.24 -11.28
N ASN A 54 -24.54 -20.16 -10.45
CA ASN A 54 -23.16 -19.96 -10.87
C ASN A 54 -22.33 -21.17 -10.44
N PHE A 55 -22.03 -22.04 -11.41
CA PHE A 55 -21.28 -23.27 -11.16
C PHE A 55 -19.76 -23.05 -11.08
N ASP A 56 -19.27 -21.87 -11.43
CA ASP A 56 -17.84 -21.54 -11.32
C ASP A 56 -17.43 -21.31 -9.87
N ILE A 57 -18.37 -20.97 -8.98
CA ILE A 57 -18.12 -20.80 -7.56
C ILE A 57 -17.97 -22.17 -6.90
N LYS A 58 -16.80 -22.42 -6.28
CA LYS A 58 -16.47 -23.68 -5.62
C LYS A 58 -16.20 -23.50 -4.14
N VAL A 59 -16.34 -24.60 -3.39
CA VAL A 59 -15.89 -24.70 -2.00
C VAL A 59 -14.40 -24.37 -1.92
N GLY A 60 -14.00 -23.62 -0.90
CA GLY A 60 -12.63 -23.15 -0.68
C GLY A 60 -12.31 -21.81 -1.34
N MET A 61 -13.17 -21.27 -2.21
CA MET A 61 -12.96 -19.93 -2.78
C MET A 61 -13.11 -18.85 -1.72
N ILE A 62 -12.20 -17.87 -1.75
CA ILE A 62 -12.27 -16.63 -0.97
C ILE A 62 -13.33 -15.73 -1.59
N VAL A 63 -14.20 -15.18 -0.74
CA VAL A 63 -15.23 -14.21 -1.10
C VAL A 63 -14.77 -12.81 -0.72
N SER A 64 -14.94 -11.87 -1.65
CA SER A 64 -14.66 -10.45 -1.41
C SER A 64 -15.69 -9.58 -2.13
N GLY A 65 -15.89 -8.36 -1.63
CA GLY A 65 -16.86 -7.41 -2.18
C GLY A 65 -17.47 -6.54 -1.09
N THR A 66 -18.35 -5.62 -1.49
CA THR A 66 -19.03 -4.74 -0.53
C THR A 66 -19.85 -5.55 0.46
N GLY A 67 -19.67 -5.28 1.76
CA GLY A 67 -20.38 -6.01 2.82
C GLY A 67 -19.72 -7.32 3.26
N VAL A 68 -18.61 -7.71 2.62
CA VAL A 68 -17.77 -8.83 3.02
C VAL A 68 -16.50 -8.27 3.69
N PRO A 69 -16.23 -8.60 4.96
CA PRO A 69 -14.99 -8.21 5.62
C PRO A 69 -13.77 -8.76 4.88
N ALA A 70 -12.74 -7.94 4.68
CA ALA A 70 -11.49 -8.36 4.03
C ALA A 70 -10.75 -9.45 4.85
N ILE A 71 -10.84 -9.37 6.17
CA ILE A 71 -10.39 -10.37 7.14
C ILE A 71 -11.46 -10.52 8.22
N THR A 72 -11.63 -11.74 8.70
CA THR A 72 -12.47 -12.07 9.86
C THR A 72 -11.73 -11.73 11.16
N GLU A 73 -12.43 -11.78 12.30
CA GLU A 73 -11.81 -11.62 13.63
C GLU A 73 -10.70 -12.65 13.89
N SER A 74 -10.78 -13.82 13.25
CA SER A 74 -9.73 -14.85 13.31
C SER A 74 -8.52 -14.55 12.41
N GLY A 75 -8.53 -13.43 11.68
CA GLY A 75 -7.43 -12.99 10.82
C GLY A 75 -7.36 -13.68 9.45
N TYR A 76 -8.40 -14.42 9.06
CA TYR A 76 -8.49 -15.12 7.78
C TYR A 76 -9.59 -14.53 6.89
N PRO A 77 -9.48 -14.61 5.55
CA PRO A 77 -10.55 -14.15 4.66
C PRO A 77 -11.82 -15.00 4.79
N VAL A 78 -12.95 -14.45 4.34
CA VAL A 78 -14.21 -15.21 4.22
C VAL A 78 -14.09 -16.20 3.06
N ILE A 79 -14.45 -17.47 3.29
CA ILE A 79 -14.41 -18.53 2.27
C ILE A 79 -15.75 -19.24 2.13
N ILE A 80 -15.97 -19.87 0.98
CA ILE A 80 -17.06 -20.83 0.79
C ILE A 80 -16.70 -22.13 1.52
N LEU A 81 -17.43 -22.45 2.59
CA LEU A 81 -17.28 -23.71 3.33
C LEU A 81 -18.05 -24.86 2.69
N ARG A 82 -19.25 -24.58 2.15
CA ARG A 82 -20.13 -25.60 1.58
C ARG A 82 -20.92 -25.04 0.40
N SER A 83 -21.28 -25.92 -0.52
CA SER A 83 -22.24 -25.66 -1.61
C SER A 83 -23.30 -26.76 -1.59
N SER A 84 -24.55 -26.41 -1.82
CA SER A 84 -25.66 -27.36 -1.96
C SER A 84 -25.64 -28.13 -3.29
N GLY A 85 -24.76 -27.77 -4.24
CA GLY A 85 -24.65 -28.38 -5.56
C GLY A 85 -25.58 -27.81 -6.63
N ASP A 86 -26.51 -26.92 -6.25
CA ASP A 86 -27.43 -26.24 -7.18
C ASP A 86 -26.83 -24.97 -7.83
N GLY A 87 -25.60 -24.60 -7.46
CA GLY A 87 -24.91 -23.39 -7.93
C GLY A 87 -25.50 -22.09 -7.37
N LYS A 88 -26.42 -22.14 -6.42
CA LYS A 88 -27.13 -20.97 -5.84
C LYS A 88 -26.90 -20.82 -4.36
N ASN A 89 -26.89 -21.92 -3.59
CA ASN A 89 -26.80 -21.86 -2.13
C ASN A 89 -25.42 -22.26 -1.63
N PHE A 90 -24.82 -21.36 -0.86
CA PHE A 90 -23.48 -21.50 -0.30
C PHE A 90 -23.47 -21.16 1.19
N THR A 91 -22.63 -21.84 1.95
CA THR A 91 -22.34 -21.51 3.35
C THR A 91 -20.97 -20.88 3.45
N LEU A 92 -20.88 -19.71 4.08
CA LEU A 92 -19.66 -18.94 4.30
C LEU A 92 -19.00 -19.30 5.64
N SER A 93 -17.70 -19.03 5.76
CA SER A 93 -16.93 -19.24 6.99
C SER A 93 -17.21 -18.24 8.10
N ALA A 94 -17.80 -17.09 7.77
CA ALA A 94 -18.14 -16.03 8.71
C ALA A 94 -19.40 -15.30 8.24
N PRO A 95 -20.16 -14.68 9.17
CA PRO A 95 -21.33 -13.89 8.82
C PRO A 95 -20.92 -12.63 8.06
N VAL A 96 -21.69 -12.27 7.03
CA VAL A 96 -21.50 -11.07 6.21
C VAL A 96 -22.83 -10.32 6.03
N SER A 97 -22.75 -9.05 5.63
CA SER A 97 -23.92 -8.19 5.38
C SER A 97 -23.84 -7.62 3.98
N VAL A 98 -24.44 -8.30 3.01
CA VAL A 98 -24.33 -7.97 1.58
C VAL A 98 -25.68 -7.46 1.06
N GLY A 99 -25.67 -6.33 0.35
CA GLY A 99 -26.87 -5.77 -0.28
C GLY A 99 -27.36 -6.60 -1.47
N LEU A 100 -28.61 -6.40 -1.89
CA LEU A 100 -29.16 -7.06 -3.08
C LEU A 100 -28.29 -6.73 -4.32
N ASN A 101 -27.98 -7.75 -5.13
CA ASN A 101 -27.21 -7.62 -6.38
C ASN A 101 -25.83 -6.94 -6.20
N ALA A 102 -25.20 -7.10 -5.05
CA ALA A 102 -23.85 -6.62 -4.82
C ALA A 102 -22.85 -7.40 -5.68
N ALA A 103 -21.89 -6.70 -6.28
CA ALA A 103 -20.80 -7.35 -7.00
C ALA A 103 -19.86 -8.05 -6.00
N LEU A 104 -19.87 -9.39 -6.03
CA LEU A 104 -18.98 -10.24 -5.26
C LEU A 104 -17.97 -10.92 -6.19
N THR A 105 -16.74 -11.07 -5.69
CA THR A 105 -15.65 -11.78 -6.36
C THR A 105 -15.27 -13.01 -5.56
N TYR A 106 -15.14 -14.14 -6.25
CA TYR A 106 -14.77 -15.44 -5.70
C TYR A 106 -13.43 -15.83 -6.29
N SER A 107 -12.44 -16.14 -5.46
CA SER A 107 -11.07 -16.36 -5.92
C SER A 107 -10.39 -17.56 -5.27
N VAL A 108 -9.49 -18.20 -6.01
CA VAL A 108 -8.59 -19.24 -5.51
C VAL A 108 -7.18 -18.67 -5.56
N LEU A 109 -6.45 -18.78 -4.45
CA LEU A 109 -5.05 -18.37 -4.37
C LEU A 109 -4.13 -19.55 -4.72
N ASN A 110 -3.03 -19.28 -5.42
CA ASN A 110 -2.00 -20.28 -5.69
C ASN A 110 -0.97 -20.36 -4.55
N GLN A 111 -1.43 -20.45 -3.30
CA GLN A 111 -0.56 -20.25 -2.13
C GLN A 111 0.59 -21.26 -2.05
N SER A 112 0.40 -22.48 -2.56
CA SER A 112 1.45 -23.51 -2.62
C SER A 112 2.62 -23.16 -3.54
N SER A 113 2.45 -22.20 -4.45
CA SER A 113 3.52 -21.73 -5.34
C SER A 113 4.18 -20.43 -4.89
N TRP A 114 3.77 -19.87 -3.75
CA TRP A 114 4.29 -18.58 -3.30
C TRP A 114 5.71 -18.74 -2.76
N LYS A 115 6.58 -17.83 -3.17
CA LYS A 115 7.94 -17.72 -2.65
C LYS A 115 8.01 -16.66 -1.56
N GLU A 116 8.72 -16.98 -0.49
CA GLU A 116 8.94 -16.09 0.65
C GLU A 116 10.18 -15.23 0.46
N TYR A 117 10.09 -14.00 0.94
CA TYR A 117 11.17 -13.03 0.93
C TYR A 117 11.30 -12.32 2.27
N ASN A 118 12.53 -11.99 2.64
CA ASN A 118 12.81 -11.03 3.69
C ASN A 118 12.80 -9.61 3.11
N LEU A 119 11.95 -8.72 3.64
CA LEU A 119 11.82 -7.37 3.10
C LEU A 119 12.75 -6.39 3.83
N PHE A 120 13.72 -5.84 3.11
CA PHE A 120 14.58 -4.74 3.56
C PHE A 120 13.91 -3.38 3.30
N ILE A 121 14.03 -2.48 4.28
CA ILE A 121 13.48 -1.12 4.26
C ILE A 121 14.62 -0.12 3.99
N GLY A 122 14.66 0.46 2.80
CA GLY A 122 15.73 1.39 2.39
C GLY A 122 15.61 2.78 3.01
N GLU A 123 14.45 3.42 2.87
CA GLU A 123 14.14 4.75 3.41
C GLU A 123 12.84 4.68 4.22
N SER A 124 12.84 5.28 5.43
CA SER A 124 11.67 5.37 6.30
C SER A 124 11.68 6.70 7.07
N PRO A 125 11.04 7.75 6.52
CA PRO A 125 11.11 9.11 7.06
C PRO A 125 10.39 9.31 8.40
N ILE A 126 11.08 9.51 9.52
CA ILE A 126 10.43 9.76 10.82
C ILE A 126 9.48 10.98 10.75
N GLN A 127 8.20 10.81 11.11
CA GLN A 127 7.24 11.91 11.15
C GLN A 127 7.48 12.76 12.40
N GLN A 128 8.38 13.74 12.30
CA GLN A 128 8.47 14.81 13.27
C GLN A 128 8.51 16.15 12.54
N ASN A 129 7.82 17.15 13.09
CA ASN A 129 7.85 18.55 12.68
C ASN A 129 9.25 19.15 12.62
N ASN A 130 10.20 18.54 13.33
CA ASN A 130 11.63 18.78 13.23
C ASN A 130 12.33 17.49 12.79
N PHE A 131 12.39 17.26 11.49
CA PHE A 131 13.34 16.33 10.91
C PHE A 131 14.76 16.72 11.37
N GLY A 132 15.58 15.76 11.77
CA GLY A 132 16.98 15.95 12.20
C GLY A 132 17.93 16.52 11.13
N SER A 133 17.39 16.93 9.98
CA SER A 133 17.93 18.00 9.16
C SER A 133 16.73 18.84 8.75
N ILE A 134 16.66 20.06 9.27
CA ILE A 134 15.66 21.03 8.87
C ILE A 134 15.63 21.07 7.33
N THR A 135 14.54 20.61 6.70
CA THR A 135 14.27 20.86 5.29
C THR A 135 13.84 22.31 5.04
N SER A 136 14.11 23.21 6.00
CA SER A 136 13.91 24.63 5.79
C SER A 136 14.87 25.13 4.73
N ALA A 137 14.33 25.39 3.56
CA ALA A 137 15.03 26.19 2.59
C ALA A 137 14.53 27.62 2.69
N THR A 138 15.44 28.57 2.61
CA THR A 138 15.07 29.97 2.39
C THR A 138 14.59 30.09 0.95
N ALA A 139 13.30 30.38 0.78
CA ALA A 139 12.64 30.47 -0.50
C ALA A 139 13.26 31.54 -1.40
N ASN A 140 13.02 31.38 -2.69
CA ASN A 140 13.06 32.46 -3.65
C ASN A 140 11.63 32.82 -4.06
N ALA A 141 11.43 33.97 -4.72
CA ALA A 141 10.11 34.40 -5.14
C ALA A 141 9.43 33.41 -6.12
N ALA A 142 8.19 33.03 -5.83
CA ALA A 142 7.34 32.26 -6.73
C ALA A 142 6.03 33.03 -6.97
N SER A 143 5.61 33.16 -8.23
CA SER A 143 4.34 33.81 -8.54
C SER A 143 3.15 32.93 -8.15
N ALA A 144 1.99 33.54 -7.93
CA ALA A 144 0.74 32.80 -7.93
C ALA A 144 0.49 32.19 -9.32
N ALA A 145 -0.28 31.10 -9.38
CA ALA A 145 -0.66 30.42 -10.63
C ALA A 145 0.45 29.67 -11.38
N GLN A 146 1.57 29.34 -10.74
CA GLN A 146 2.55 28.36 -11.24
C GLN A 146 2.67 27.17 -10.29
N LYS A 147 3.17 26.03 -10.79
CA LYS A 147 3.46 24.84 -9.99
C LYS A 147 4.87 24.81 -9.42
N THR A 148 5.79 25.57 -10.01
CA THR A 148 7.20 25.53 -9.67
C THR A 148 7.49 26.32 -8.40
N VAL A 149 8.21 25.67 -7.48
CA VAL A 149 8.74 26.30 -6.25
C VAL A 149 10.26 26.20 -6.30
N THR A 150 10.94 27.29 -5.97
CA THR A 150 12.41 27.37 -5.97
C THR A 150 12.93 27.95 -4.67
N TRP A 151 14.16 27.60 -4.31
CA TRP A 151 14.78 28.06 -3.07
C TRP A 151 16.30 28.21 -3.20
N LYS A 152 16.90 28.93 -2.27
CA LYS A 152 18.29 29.43 -2.39
C LYS A 152 19.36 28.39 -2.08
N ILE A 153 19.07 27.42 -1.20
CA ILE A 153 20.05 26.45 -0.71
C ILE A 153 19.63 25.03 -1.08
N SER A 154 20.51 24.31 -1.79
CA SER A 154 20.29 22.91 -2.17
C SER A 154 19.75 22.06 -1.01
N ASN A 155 18.63 21.37 -1.22
CA ASN A 155 18.01 20.52 -0.21
C ASN A 155 17.76 19.10 -0.77
N PRO A 156 18.64 18.13 -0.49
CA PRO A 156 18.53 16.77 -1.01
C PRO A 156 17.46 15.93 -0.30
N TYR A 157 16.87 16.42 0.79
CA TYR A 157 15.90 15.67 1.59
C TYR A 157 14.46 15.87 1.12
N VAL A 158 14.18 16.87 0.27
CA VAL A 158 12.86 17.02 -0.36
C VAL A 158 12.62 15.87 -1.33
N LYS A 159 11.41 15.31 -1.31
CA LYS A 159 10.97 14.20 -2.14
C LYS A 159 9.54 14.43 -2.61
N ALA A 160 9.19 13.80 -3.74
CA ALA A 160 7.80 13.71 -4.19
C ALA A 160 6.91 13.09 -3.10
N GLY A 161 5.66 13.54 -3.01
CA GLY A 161 4.70 13.10 -2.00
C GLY A 161 4.80 13.83 -0.64
N MET A 162 5.79 14.70 -0.43
CA MET A 162 5.79 15.63 0.70
C MET A 162 4.79 16.77 0.47
N THR A 163 4.25 17.34 1.54
CA THR A 163 3.53 18.62 1.50
C THR A 163 4.50 19.76 1.77
N ALA A 164 4.49 20.78 0.92
CA ALA A 164 5.25 21.99 1.08
C ALA A 164 4.44 23.04 1.87
N PHE A 165 5.11 23.79 2.73
CA PHE A 165 4.53 24.88 3.51
C PHE A 165 5.42 26.12 3.40
N ASP A 166 4.80 27.29 3.33
CA ASP A 166 5.44 28.60 3.38
C ASP A 166 5.09 29.29 4.70
N ASP A 167 6.07 29.49 5.58
CA ASP A 167 5.88 30.04 6.93
C ASP A 167 4.71 29.37 7.70
N GLY A 168 4.55 28.06 7.48
CA GLY A 168 3.50 27.23 8.11
C GLY A 168 2.18 27.13 7.33
N VAL A 169 2.01 27.88 6.23
CA VAL A 169 0.83 27.80 5.35
C VAL A 169 1.06 26.76 4.26
N SER A 170 0.14 25.82 4.08
CA SER A 170 0.28 24.77 3.06
C SER A 170 0.25 25.34 1.64
N LEU A 171 1.28 25.01 0.86
CA LEU A 171 1.37 25.30 -0.58
C LEU A 171 0.78 24.18 -1.43
N GLY A 172 0.80 22.94 -0.93
CA GLY A 172 0.28 21.76 -1.62
C GLY A 172 1.27 20.59 -1.64
N LEU A 173 0.88 19.53 -2.34
CA LEU A 173 1.67 18.30 -2.48
C LEU A 173 2.76 18.48 -3.54
N VAL A 174 3.98 18.02 -3.25
CA VAL A 174 5.09 17.93 -4.18
C VAL A 174 4.84 16.77 -5.14
N ASP A 175 4.82 17.07 -6.43
CA ASP A 175 4.65 16.10 -7.52
C ASP A 175 6.00 15.50 -7.92
N SER A 176 6.98 16.36 -8.22
CA SER A 176 8.30 15.94 -8.68
C SER A 176 9.41 16.88 -8.22
N ILE A 177 10.64 16.37 -8.18
CA ILE A 177 11.84 17.15 -7.87
C ILE A 177 12.58 17.40 -9.19
N ASN A 178 12.65 18.67 -9.61
CA ASN A 178 13.28 19.07 -10.86
C ASN A 178 14.80 19.21 -10.70
N SER A 179 15.25 19.72 -9.55
CA SER A 179 16.66 19.88 -9.22
C SER A 179 16.86 19.88 -7.71
N SER A 180 18.10 20.06 -7.26
CA SER A 180 18.39 20.19 -5.83
C SER A 180 17.84 21.47 -5.19
N THR A 181 17.35 22.43 -5.99
CA THR A 181 16.80 23.73 -5.56
C THR A 181 15.41 24.04 -6.12
N SER A 182 14.76 23.08 -6.78
CA SER A 182 13.44 23.28 -7.37
C SER A 182 12.60 22.01 -7.45
N LEU A 183 11.29 22.20 -7.38
CA LEU A 183 10.28 21.15 -7.47
C LEU A 183 9.04 21.65 -8.21
N GLU A 184 8.15 20.71 -8.54
CA GLU A 184 6.77 21.03 -8.96
C GLU A 184 5.76 20.54 -7.93
N LEU A 185 4.73 21.35 -7.70
CA LEU A 185 3.55 20.99 -6.94
C LEU A 185 2.48 20.38 -7.85
N VAL A 186 1.62 19.53 -7.30
CA VAL A 186 0.48 18.95 -8.03
C VAL A 186 -0.48 20.04 -8.53
N THR A 187 -0.73 21.04 -7.68
CA THR A 187 -1.55 22.22 -7.97
C THR A 187 -0.70 23.48 -8.00
N ASN A 188 -1.23 24.54 -8.61
CA ASN A 188 -0.56 25.84 -8.58
C ASN A 188 -0.41 26.35 -7.13
N VAL A 189 0.66 27.10 -6.88
CA VAL A 189 0.88 27.86 -5.65
C VAL A 189 -0.38 28.68 -5.33
N PRO A 190 -0.90 28.60 -4.08
CA PRO A 190 -2.09 29.34 -3.65
C PRO A 190 -1.95 30.87 -3.86
N GLY A 191 -3.08 31.57 -3.89
CA GLY A 191 -3.10 33.03 -4.11
C GLY A 191 -2.24 33.77 -3.09
N GLY A 192 -1.28 34.56 -3.58
CA GLY A 192 -0.29 35.27 -2.76
C GLY A 192 1.16 35.03 -3.21
N GLY A 193 1.42 33.90 -3.89
CA GLY A 193 2.79 33.51 -4.25
C GLY A 193 3.62 33.14 -3.03
N ILE A 194 4.92 33.00 -3.22
CA ILE A 194 5.89 32.76 -2.15
C ILE A 194 6.78 34.00 -2.10
N ALA A 195 6.88 34.61 -0.92
CA ALA A 195 7.72 35.80 -0.73
C ALA A 195 9.21 35.46 -0.85
N ASP A 196 10.03 36.42 -1.27
CA ASP A 196 11.48 36.21 -1.21
C ASP A 196 11.94 36.00 0.23
N ALA A 197 12.82 35.03 0.43
CA ALA A 197 13.41 34.67 1.71
C ALA A 197 12.46 34.12 2.80
N SER A 198 11.24 33.71 2.44
CA SER A 198 10.36 32.97 3.36
C SER A 198 10.90 31.58 3.70
N VAL A 199 10.37 30.94 4.75
CA VAL A 199 10.85 29.64 5.21
C VAL A 199 9.95 28.53 4.67
N LEU A 200 10.50 27.74 3.73
CA LEU A 200 9.79 26.58 3.19
C LEU A 200 10.03 25.35 4.04
N THR A 201 8.98 24.71 4.55
CA THR A 201 9.09 23.42 5.25
C THR A 201 8.40 22.32 4.46
N PHE A 202 8.92 21.08 4.57
CA PHE A 202 8.41 19.93 3.84
C PHE A 202 8.20 18.74 4.77
N SER A 203 7.04 18.11 4.69
CA SER A 203 6.72 16.95 5.54
C SER A 203 5.73 15.99 4.88
N TYR A 204 5.75 14.72 5.31
CA TYR A 204 4.71 13.77 4.96
C TYR A 204 3.50 13.92 5.90
N THR A 205 2.30 13.86 5.33
CA THR A 205 1.04 13.99 6.08
C THR A 205 0.65 12.71 6.83
N VAL A 206 1.26 11.58 6.47
CA VAL A 206 1.05 10.27 7.09
C VAL A 206 2.37 9.69 7.57
N LEU A 207 2.28 8.86 8.61
CA LEU A 207 3.42 8.10 9.11
C LEU A 207 3.95 7.14 8.02
N PRO A 208 5.27 6.93 7.93
CA PRO A 208 5.85 5.84 7.15
C PRO A 208 5.17 4.53 7.48
N SER A 209 4.68 3.85 6.46
CA SER A 209 4.19 2.50 6.65
C SER A 209 4.35 1.65 5.41
N VAL A 210 4.44 0.35 5.62
CA VAL A 210 4.43 -0.65 4.57
C VAL A 210 3.41 -1.72 4.94
N THR A 211 2.52 -2.02 4.01
CA THR A 211 1.57 -3.13 4.14
C THR A 211 2.05 -4.28 3.27
N VAL A 212 2.12 -5.47 3.84
CA VAL A 212 2.61 -6.68 3.18
C VAL A 212 1.64 -7.84 3.39
N THR A 213 1.63 -8.79 2.46
CA THR A 213 0.99 -10.09 2.66
C THR A 213 2.07 -11.12 3.00
N THR A 214 1.82 -11.94 4.02
CA THR A 214 2.69 -13.06 4.43
C THR A 214 2.33 -14.36 3.71
N ILE A 215 3.16 -15.40 3.88
CA ILE A 215 2.88 -16.73 3.32
C ILE A 215 1.53 -17.30 3.77
N ASP A 216 1.07 -16.97 4.99
CA ASP A 216 -0.24 -17.40 5.53
C ASP A 216 -1.43 -16.61 4.95
N ASN A 217 -1.20 -15.79 3.93
CA ASN A 217 -2.18 -14.87 3.35
C ASN A 217 -2.77 -13.90 4.40
N LYS A 218 -1.95 -13.49 5.37
CA LYS A 218 -2.29 -12.44 6.33
C LYS A 218 -1.67 -11.13 5.86
N GLN A 219 -2.48 -10.07 5.90
CA GLN A 219 -1.97 -8.72 5.68
C GLN A 219 -1.50 -8.13 7.00
N LEU A 220 -0.28 -7.59 7.00
CA LEU A 220 0.34 -6.92 8.12
C LEU A 220 0.74 -5.51 7.71
N THR A 221 0.52 -4.53 8.58
CA THR A 221 0.95 -3.14 8.38
C THR A 221 2.01 -2.81 9.42
N PHE A 222 3.18 -2.42 8.96
CA PHE A 222 4.28 -1.94 9.78
C PHE A 222 4.32 -0.42 9.73
N THR A 223 4.12 0.23 10.86
CA THR A 223 4.18 1.70 11.00
C THR A 223 5.53 2.10 11.59
N ASN A 224 6.13 3.16 11.05
CA ASN A 224 7.49 3.60 11.36
C ASN A 224 8.52 2.45 11.29
N PRO A 225 8.58 1.68 10.18
CA PRO A 225 9.60 0.65 10.05
C PRO A 225 11.00 1.28 10.16
N ALA A 226 11.94 0.60 10.80
CA ALA A 226 13.29 1.12 10.94
C ALA A 226 14.02 1.15 9.58
N GLN A 227 14.66 2.27 9.27
CA GLN A 227 15.49 2.41 8.08
C GLN A 227 16.71 1.47 8.15
N GLY A 228 17.06 0.84 7.04
CA GLY A 228 18.19 -0.07 6.95
C GLY A 228 17.94 -1.42 7.62
N PHE A 229 16.69 -1.73 7.97
CA PHE A 229 16.31 -2.95 8.67
C PHE A 229 15.54 -3.91 7.78
N VAL A 230 15.65 -5.20 8.10
CA VAL A 230 14.86 -6.27 7.46
C VAL A 230 13.68 -6.58 8.35
N LEU A 231 12.47 -6.52 7.80
CA LEU A 231 11.26 -6.83 8.57
C LEU A 231 11.34 -8.26 9.16
N PRO A 232 10.88 -8.46 10.42
CA PRO A 232 10.94 -9.76 11.08
C PRO A 232 9.82 -10.71 10.62
N VAL A 233 9.46 -10.68 9.33
CA VAL A 233 8.42 -11.52 8.72
C VAL A 233 8.80 -11.89 7.29
N SER A 234 8.43 -13.11 6.89
CA SER A 234 8.44 -13.52 5.49
C SER A 234 7.29 -12.85 4.73
N VAL A 235 7.63 -12.22 3.62
CA VAL A 235 6.73 -11.46 2.76
C VAL A 235 6.62 -12.15 1.41
N VAL A 236 5.40 -12.23 0.87
CA VAL A 236 5.14 -12.71 -0.49
C VAL A 236 4.66 -11.59 -1.42
N GLN A 237 4.17 -10.47 -0.87
CA GLN A 237 3.65 -9.33 -1.63
C GLN A 237 3.80 -8.05 -0.80
N VAL A 238 4.14 -6.94 -1.47
CA VAL A 238 4.05 -5.59 -0.92
C VAL A 238 2.78 -4.93 -1.44
N ASN A 239 1.80 -4.73 -0.57
CA ASN A 239 0.47 -4.22 -0.93
C ASN A 239 0.45 -2.71 -1.10
N SER A 240 1.11 -1.99 -0.19
CA SER A 240 1.18 -0.53 -0.21
C SER A 240 2.38 -0.01 0.57
N VAL A 241 2.81 1.19 0.21
CA VAL A 241 3.78 2.01 0.96
C VAL A 241 3.18 3.39 1.17
N ALA A 242 3.48 4.01 2.31
CA ALA A 242 3.03 5.35 2.64
C ALA A 242 4.11 6.12 3.41
N GLY A 243 3.92 7.43 3.57
CA GLY A 243 4.79 8.28 4.38
C GLY A 243 6.24 8.33 3.91
N GLY A 244 6.47 8.17 2.60
CA GLY A 244 7.80 8.25 2.00
C GLY A 244 8.66 7.00 2.11
N VAL A 245 8.10 5.86 2.53
CA VAL A 245 8.83 4.59 2.50
C VAL A 245 9.22 4.26 1.05
N SER A 246 10.51 4.04 0.82
CA SER A 246 11.06 3.72 -0.51
C SER A 246 12.35 2.91 -0.40
N GLY A 247 12.95 2.56 -1.54
CA GLY A 247 14.19 1.77 -1.57
C GLY A 247 14.01 0.34 -1.03
N LEU A 248 12.81 -0.24 -1.22
CA LEU A 248 12.52 -1.60 -0.78
C LEU A 248 13.34 -2.61 -1.57
N LEU A 249 13.83 -3.64 -0.88
CA LEU A 249 14.54 -4.75 -1.49
C LEU A 249 14.05 -6.06 -0.87
N ALA A 250 13.55 -6.97 -1.70
CA ALA A 250 13.14 -8.29 -1.27
C ALA A 250 14.30 -9.28 -1.45
N LEU A 251 14.66 -9.96 -0.37
CA LEU A 251 15.82 -10.84 -0.28
C LEU A 251 15.35 -12.28 -0.13
N ASP A 252 15.91 -13.17 -0.95
CA ASP A 252 15.69 -14.62 -0.86
C ASP A 252 16.31 -15.25 0.39
#